data_AF-A0A0H5RUH6-F1
#
_entry.id   AF-A0A0H5RUH6-F1
#
_cell.length_a   1.000
_cell.length_b   1.000
_cell.length_c   1.000
_cell.angle_alpha   90.00
_cell.angle_beta   90.00
_cell.angle_gamma   90.00
#
_symmetry.space_group_name_H-M   'P 1'
#
loop_
_entity.id
_entity.type
_entity.pdbx_description
1 polymer ?
#
loop_
_entity_poly.entity_id
_entity_poly.type
_entity_poly.pdbx_seq_one_letter_code
_entity_poly.pdbx_strand_id
1 'polypeptide(L)'
;SHQFAEDWMNDIELFEEAKNIKCVGVSSMTGQGIDEFFTCLDTCVEEYASEYLPFLEERMRERQEEVNKITEQRVEQAKAQMAAPDVVIDAAKSPLAPFDNFDYEQDRRDFEEYMAVLRDQQEKTV
;
A
#
# COMPACT_ATOMS: atom_id res chain seq x y z
N SER A 1 21.61 31.85 1.73
CA SER A 1 20.93 31.40 2.96
C SER A 1 19.42 31.64 2.87
N HIS A 2 18.97 32.82 2.42
CA HIS A 2 17.55 33.10 2.10
C HIS A 2 16.99 32.20 1.00
N GLN A 3 17.74 32.05 -0.10
CA GLN A 3 17.31 31.25 -1.26
C GLN A 3 16.98 29.79 -0.93
N PHE A 4 17.73 29.18 0.00
CA PHE A 4 17.45 27.80 0.41
C PHE A 4 16.10 27.65 1.12
N ALA A 5 15.71 28.66 1.92
CA ALA A 5 14.43 28.64 2.61
C ALA A 5 13.26 28.92 1.65
N GLU A 6 13.48 29.77 0.64
CA GLU A 6 12.49 30.01 -0.42
C GLU A 6 12.33 28.78 -1.31
N ASP A 7 13.42 28.16 -1.74
CA ASP A 7 13.39 26.93 -2.55
C ASP A 7 12.73 25.78 -1.75
N TRP A 8 13.02 25.68 -0.45
CA TRP A 8 12.41 24.67 0.43
C TRP A 8 10.91 24.91 0.69
N MET A 9 10.49 26.17 0.86
CA MET A 9 9.06 26.49 0.99
C MET A 9 8.30 26.23 -0.31
N ASN A 10 8.89 26.55 -1.46
CA ASN A 10 8.30 26.23 -2.76
C ASN A 10 8.21 24.72 -2.99
N ASP A 11 9.22 23.93 -2.60
CA ASP A 11 9.18 22.47 -2.70
C ASP A 11 8.10 21.85 -1.80
N ILE A 12 7.86 22.43 -0.61
CA ILE A 12 6.76 22.02 0.27
C ILE A 12 5.41 22.39 -0.33
N GLU A 13 5.26 23.59 -0.87
CA GLU A 13 4.02 24.04 -1.50
C GLU A 13 3.69 23.18 -2.74
N LEU A 14 4.69 22.85 -3.56
CA LEU A 14 4.57 21.88 -4.64
C LEU A 14 4.23 20.47 -4.16
N PHE A 15 4.75 20.05 -3.00
CA PHE A 15 4.44 18.75 -2.42
C PHE A 15 2.99 18.71 -1.88
N GLU A 16 2.53 19.78 -1.26
CA GLU A 16 1.15 19.97 -0.77
C GLU A 16 0.13 20.09 -1.92
N GLU A 17 0.53 20.63 -3.08
CA GLU A 17 -0.33 20.69 -4.27
C GLU A 17 -0.31 19.35 -5.04
N ALA A 18 0.86 18.69 -5.14
CA ALA A 18 1.01 17.42 -5.87
C ALA A 18 0.40 16.23 -5.13
N LYS A 19 0.29 16.31 -3.81
CA LYS A 19 -0.45 15.37 -3.00
C LYS A 19 -1.59 16.15 -2.39
N ASN A 20 -2.81 15.93 -2.87
CA ASN A 20 -4.07 16.55 -2.44
C ASN A 20 -4.36 16.31 -0.93
N ILE A 21 -3.45 16.73 -0.07
CA ILE A 21 -3.35 16.47 1.36
C ILE A 21 -4.04 17.64 2.03
N LYS A 22 -5.01 17.31 2.88
CA LYS A 22 -5.70 18.31 3.68
C LYS A 22 -4.74 18.81 4.77
N CYS A 23 -4.45 20.12 4.75
CA CYS A 23 -3.55 20.76 5.71
C CYS A 23 -4.35 21.52 6.79
N VAL A 24 -3.95 21.38 8.05
CA VAL A 24 -4.51 22.15 9.19
C VAL A 24 -3.37 22.69 10.05
N GLY A 25 -3.42 23.98 10.36
CA GLY A 25 -2.43 24.64 11.21
C GLY A 25 -2.72 24.40 12.69
N VAL A 26 -1.74 23.88 13.45
CA VAL A 26 -1.91 23.56 14.88
C VAL A 26 -0.84 24.24 15.73
N SER A 27 -1.24 24.87 16.83
CA SER A 27 -0.32 25.47 17.81
C SER A 27 -0.08 24.52 18.98
N SER A 28 1.18 24.09 19.16
CA SER A 28 1.57 23.23 20.29
C SER A 28 1.53 23.93 21.65
N MET A 29 1.62 25.27 21.67
CA MET A 29 1.64 26.07 22.90
C MET A 29 0.23 26.41 23.38
N THR A 30 -0.70 26.69 22.47
CA THR A 30 -2.06 27.13 22.80
C THR A 30 -3.12 26.07 22.53
N GLY A 31 -2.79 24.97 21.84
CA GLY A 31 -3.74 23.94 21.43
C GLY A 31 -4.70 24.37 20.32
N GLN A 32 -4.53 25.58 19.78
CA GLN A 32 -5.38 26.11 18.72
C GLN A 32 -5.23 25.28 17.44
N GLY A 33 -6.35 24.95 16.80
CA GLY A 33 -6.38 24.13 15.57
C GLY A 33 -6.43 22.62 15.79
N ILE A 34 -6.40 22.14 17.04
CA ILE A 34 -6.53 20.70 17.35
C ILE A 34 -7.90 20.13 16.93
N ASP A 35 -8.98 20.86 17.19
CA ASP A 35 -10.34 20.39 16.87
C ASP A 35 -10.57 20.29 15.35
N GLU A 36 -10.06 21.28 14.61
CA GLU A 36 -10.08 21.28 13.13
C GLU A 36 -9.21 20.16 12.57
N PHE A 37 -8.07 19.86 13.20
CA PHE A 37 -7.22 18.74 12.83
C PHE A 37 -7.95 17.41 12.96
N PHE A 38 -8.62 17.15 14.10
CA PHE A 38 -9.38 15.91 14.29
C PHE A 38 -10.58 15.80 13.35
N THR A 39 -11.29 16.89 13.09
CA THR A 39 -12.39 16.90 12.12
C THR A 39 -11.91 16.56 10.71
N CYS A 40 -10.78 17.13 10.32
CA CYS A 40 -10.14 16.83 9.04
C CYS A 40 -9.68 15.37 8.99
N LEU A 41 -9.12 14.86 10.09
CA LEU A 41 -8.67 13.48 10.20
C LEU A 41 -9.83 12.49 10.05
N ASP A 42 -10.95 12.72 10.74
CA ASP A 42 -12.15 11.87 10.64
C ASP A 42 -12.65 11.78 9.20
N THR A 43 -12.65 12.90 8.48
CA THR A 43 -13.01 12.92 7.05
C THR A 43 -12.04 12.08 6.20
N CYS A 44 -10.74 12.20 6.45
CA CYS A 44 -9.73 11.37 5.77
C CYS A 44 -9.88 9.87 6.09
N VAL A 45 -10.28 9.53 7.32
CA VAL A 45 -10.53 8.15 7.73
C VAL A 45 -11.73 7.57 7.00
N GLU A 46 -12.81 8.36 6.84
CA GLU A 46 -13.98 7.95 6.06
C GLU A 46 -13.64 7.71 4.59
N GLU A 47 -12.89 8.62 3.96
CA GLU A 47 -12.40 8.46 2.58
C GLU A 47 -11.49 7.23 2.44
N TYR A 48 -10.56 7.02 3.37
CA TYR A 48 -9.72 5.83 3.43
C TYR A 48 -10.54 4.54 3.52
N ALA A 49 -11.56 4.51 4.39
CA ALA A 49 -12.37 3.33 4.64
C ALA A 49 -13.33 2.99 3.50
N SER A 50 -13.87 4.01 2.83
CA SER A 50 -14.87 3.83 1.78
C SER A 50 -14.26 3.60 0.39
N GLU A 51 -13.12 4.21 0.09
CA GLU A 51 -12.53 4.17 -1.25
C GLU A 51 -11.28 3.27 -1.31
N TYR A 52 -10.35 3.44 -0.37
CA TYR A 52 -9.04 2.77 -0.46
C TYR A 52 -9.04 1.37 0.15
N LEU A 53 -9.72 1.16 1.28
CA LEU A 53 -9.79 -0.14 1.95
C LEU A 53 -10.35 -1.25 1.04
N PRO A 54 -11.49 -1.06 0.33
CA PRO A 54 -12.01 -2.09 -0.58
C PRO A 54 -11.05 -2.42 -1.72
N PHE A 55 -10.33 -1.43 -2.25
CA PHE A 55 -9.30 -1.65 -3.27
C PHE A 55 -8.14 -2.50 -2.72
N LEU A 56 -7.67 -2.20 -1.51
CA LEU A 56 -6.64 -2.99 -0.85
C LEU A 56 -7.08 -4.42 -0.57
N GLU A 57 -8.29 -4.61 -0.05
CA GLU A 57 -8.84 -5.94 0.25
C GLU A 57 -8.94 -6.81 -1.01
N GLU A 58 -9.36 -6.22 -2.14
CA GLU A 58 -9.40 -6.91 -3.42
C GLU A 58 -8.00 -7.34 -3.87
N ARG A 59 -7.00 -6.47 -3.73
CA ARG A 59 -5.60 -6.81 -4.06
C ARG A 59 -5.02 -7.88 -3.16
N MET A 60 -5.35 -7.85 -1.87
CA MET A 60 -4.98 -8.91 -0.93
C MET A 60 -5.63 -10.25 -1.32
N ARG A 61 -6.90 -10.23 -1.77
CA ARG A 61 -7.62 -11.42 -2.24
C ARG A 61 -6.96 -12.01 -3.48
N GLU A 62 -6.67 -11.18 -4.49
CA GLU A 62 -5.98 -11.61 -5.72
C GLU A 62 -4.63 -12.26 -5.40
N ARG A 63 -3.84 -11.63 -4.53
CA ARG A 63 -2.56 -12.17 -4.05
C ARG A 63 -2.74 -13.52 -3.37
N GLN A 64 -3.73 -13.64 -2.49
CA GLN A 64 -4.00 -14.90 -1.80
C GLN A 64 -4.40 -16.01 -2.76
N GLU A 65 -5.14 -15.70 -3.83
CA GLU A 65 -5.48 -16.66 -4.88
C GLU A 65 -4.26 -17.11 -5.68
N GLU A 66 -3.34 -16.21 -6.01
CA GLU A 66 -2.08 -16.57 -6.67
C GLU A 66 -1.22 -17.47 -5.79
N VAL A 67 -1.08 -17.12 -4.50
CA VAL A 67 -0.37 -17.95 -3.52
C VAL A 67 -1.02 -19.32 -3.39
N ASN A 68 -2.36 -19.39 -3.36
CA ASN A 68 -3.08 -20.67 -3.31
C ASN A 68 -2.82 -21.51 -4.57
N LYS A 69 -2.89 -20.92 -5.77
CA LYS A 69 -2.59 -21.61 -7.03
C LYS A 69 -1.16 -22.15 -7.06
N ILE A 70 -0.18 -21.35 -6.64
CA ILE A 70 1.23 -21.76 -6.57
C ILE A 70 1.41 -22.90 -5.56
N THR A 71 0.78 -22.78 -4.39
CA THR A 71 0.80 -23.81 -3.34
C THR A 71 0.20 -25.12 -3.85
N GLU A 72 -0.95 -25.09 -4.52
CA GLU A 72 -1.60 -26.27 -5.10
C GLU A 72 -0.72 -26.95 -6.14
N GLN A 73 -0.12 -26.19 -7.07
CA GLN A 73 0.81 -26.72 -8.06
C GLN A 73 2.04 -27.35 -7.41
N ARG A 74 2.58 -26.74 -6.36
CA ARG A 74 3.74 -27.25 -5.60
C ARG A 74 3.40 -28.53 -4.86
N VAL A 75 2.21 -28.62 -4.25
CA VAL A 75 1.73 -29.84 -3.59
C VAL A 75 1.57 -30.98 -4.60
N GLU A 76 1.03 -30.71 -5.78
CA GLU A 76 0.89 -31.72 -6.84
C GLU A 76 2.27 -32.21 -7.34
N GLN A 77 3.21 -31.30 -7.57
CA GLN A 77 4.59 -31.64 -7.93
C GLN A 77 5.28 -32.47 -6.83
N ALA A 78 5.07 -32.13 -5.55
CA ALA A 78 5.64 -32.87 -4.44
C ALA A 78 5.08 -34.30 -4.35
N LYS A 79 3.76 -34.49 -4.57
CA LYS A 79 3.15 -35.82 -4.65
C LYS A 79 3.74 -36.67 -5.78
N ALA A 80 3.97 -36.06 -6.95
CA ALA A 80 4.59 -36.75 -8.09
C ALA A 80 6.05 -37.13 -7.81
N GLN A 81 6.81 -36.30 -7.08
CA GLN A 81 8.20 -36.57 -6.70
C GLN A 81 8.33 -37.62 -5.59
N MET A 82 7.40 -37.67 -4.63
CA MET A 82 7.38 -38.71 -3.59
C MET A 82 7.14 -40.12 -4.13
N ALA A 83 6.62 -40.24 -5.36
CA ALA A 83 6.52 -41.52 -6.06
C ALA A 83 7.85 -41.99 -6.68
N ALA A 84 8.88 -41.14 -6.69
CA ALA A 84 10.23 -41.48 -7.14
C ALA A 84 11.16 -41.73 -5.92
N PRO A 85 11.88 -42.86 -5.86
CA PRO A 85 12.83 -43.07 -4.79
C PRO A 85 14.07 -42.19 -5.02
N ASP A 86 14.40 -41.37 -4.01
CA ASP A 86 15.69 -40.65 -3.81
C ASP A 86 15.79 -39.18 -4.28
N VAL A 87 14.95 -38.28 -3.73
CA VAL A 87 15.10 -36.81 -3.89
C VAL A 87 15.37 -36.13 -2.54
N VAL A 88 16.51 -35.42 -2.46
CA VAL A 88 16.90 -34.60 -1.30
C VAL A 88 16.13 -33.27 -1.35
N ILE A 89 15.28 -33.03 -0.35
CA ILE A 89 14.42 -31.83 -0.29
C ILE A 89 15.13 -30.76 0.56
N ASP A 90 15.57 -29.67 -0.07
CA ASP A 90 16.16 -28.50 0.61
C ASP A 90 15.07 -27.74 1.38
N ALA A 91 15.20 -27.62 2.70
CA ALA A 91 14.15 -27.09 3.58
C ALA A 91 13.78 -25.62 3.28
N ALA A 92 14.73 -24.82 2.78
CA ALA A 92 14.48 -23.45 2.34
C ALA A 92 13.74 -23.37 0.99
N LYS A 93 13.76 -24.45 0.20
CA LYS A 93 12.98 -24.65 -1.04
C LYS A 93 11.79 -25.58 -0.82
N SER A 94 11.47 -25.90 0.44
CA SER A 94 10.36 -26.78 0.76
C SER A 94 9.07 -26.20 0.17
N PRO A 95 8.27 -27.00 -0.56
CA PRO A 95 6.99 -26.54 -1.11
C PRO A 95 5.98 -26.12 -0.02
N LEU A 96 6.27 -26.41 1.25
CA LEU A 96 5.47 -26.04 2.43
C LEU A 96 6.03 -24.83 3.21
N ALA A 97 7.12 -24.20 2.76
CA ALA A 97 7.64 -23.01 3.42
C ALA A 97 6.60 -21.87 3.32
N PRO A 98 6.28 -21.16 4.42
CA PRO A 98 5.39 -20.00 4.37
C PRO A 98 5.95 -18.99 3.37
N PHE A 99 5.11 -18.54 2.43
CA PHE A 99 5.43 -17.34 1.69
C PHE A 99 5.46 -16.19 2.70
N ASP A 100 6.59 -15.49 2.79
CA ASP A 100 6.68 -14.28 3.61
C ASP A 100 5.84 -13.21 2.89
N ASN A 101 4.59 -13.06 3.30
CA ASN A 101 3.57 -12.26 2.61
C ASN A 101 3.75 -10.74 2.81
N PHE A 102 4.81 -10.31 3.50
CA PHE A 102 5.08 -8.92 3.82
C PHE A 102 6.19 -8.36 2.92
N ASP A 103 5.80 -8.01 1.69
CA ASP A 103 6.68 -7.34 0.73
C ASP A 103 6.34 -5.84 0.67
N TYR A 104 7.12 -5.03 1.39
CA TYR A 104 6.98 -3.58 1.44
C TYR A 104 7.09 -2.91 0.06
N GLU A 105 7.85 -3.48 -0.89
CA GLU A 105 7.95 -2.90 -2.23
C GLU A 105 6.68 -3.17 -3.04
N GLN A 106 6.08 -4.33 -2.82
CA GLN A 106 4.81 -4.69 -3.45
C GLN A 106 3.67 -3.81 -2.92
N ASP A 107 3.56 -3.62 -1.61
CA ASP A 107 2.52 -2.79 -1.01
C ASP A 107 2.65 -1.31 -1.44
N ARG A 108 3.89 -0.82 -1.64
CA ARG A 108 4.14 0.51 -2.23
C ARG A 108 3.60 0.61 -3.66
N ARG A 109 3.84 -0.42 -4.49
CA ARG A 109 3.34 -0.46 -5.88
C ARG A 109 1.81 -0.49 -5.94
N ASP A 110 1.18 -1.28 -5.07
CA ASP A 110 -0.28 -1.36 -4.98
C ASP A 110 -0.88 0.01 -4.58
N PHE A 111 -0.24 0.73 -3.66
CA PHE A 111 -0.61 2.12 -3.33
C PHE A 111 -0.42 3.09 -4.50
N GLU A 112 0.71 3.00 -5.23
CA GLU A 112 0.97 3.84 -6.40
C GLU A 112 -0.05 3.59 -7.53
N GLU A 113 -0.47 2.34 -7.75
CA GLU A 113 -1.48 1.97 -8.73
C GLU A 113 -2.86 2.53 -8.35
N TYR A 114 -3.24 2.44 -7.08
CA TYR A 114 -4.46 3.07 -6.57
C TYR A 114 -4.48 4.58 -6.84
N MET A 115 -3.39 5.26 -6.52
CA MET A 115 -3.26 6.70 -6.72
C MET A 115 -3.32 7.08 -8.21
N ALA A 116 -2.88 6.19 -9.11
CA ALA A 116 -3.01 6.40 -10.55
C ALA A 116 -4.46 6.25 -11.03
N VAL A 117 -5.21 5.27 -10.49
CA VAL A 117 -6.65 5.09 -10.78
C VAL A 117 -7.45 6.30 -10.32
N LEU A 118 -7.19 6.80 -9.11
CA LEU A 118 -7.85 8.01 -8.61
C LEU A 118 -7.57 9.22 -9.49
N ARG A 119 -6.31 9.40 -9.95
CA ARG A 119 -5.94 10.51 -10.83
C ARG A 119 -6.70 10.47 -12.16
N ASP A 120 -6.81 9.30 -12.77
CA ASP A 120 -7.57 9.10 -14.01
C ASP A 120 -9.09 9.32 -13.83
N GLN A 121 -9.64 9.00 -12.66
CA GLN A 121 -11.03 9.31 -12.34
C GLN A 121 -11.28 10.82 -12.20
N GLN A 122 -10.34 11.56 -11.59
CA GLN A 122 -10.43 13.01 -11.43
C GLN A 122 -10.28 13.77 -12.76
N GLU A 123 -9.43 13.28 -13.68
CA GLU A 123 -9.26 13.84 -15.03
C GLU A 123 -10.48 13.63 -15.94
N LYS A 124 -11.28 12.58 -15.70
CA LYS A 124 -12.52 12.29 -16.45
C LYS A 124 -13.74 13.08 -16.00
N THR A 125 -13.67 13.72 -14.83
CA THR A 125 -14.76 14.56 -14.28
C THR A 125 -14.66 16.04 -14.65
N VAL A 126 -13.74 16.43 -15.54
CA VAL A 126 -13.57 17.80 -16.08
C VAL A 126 -13.95 17.87 -17.56
#